data_AF-A0A8D8L637-F1
#
_entry.id   AF-A0A8D8L637-F1
#
_cell.length_a   1.000
_cell.length_b   1.000
_cell.length_c   1.000
_cell.angle_alpha   90.00
_cell.angle_beta   90.00
_cell.angle_gamma   90.00
#
_symmetry.space_group_name_H-M   'P 1'
#
loop_
_entity.id
_entity.type
_entity.pdbx_description
1 polymer ?
#
loop_
_entity_poly.entity_id
_entity_poly.type
_entity_poly.pdbx_seq_one_letter_code
_entity_poly.pdbx_strand_id
1 'polypeptide(L)'
;MSSKDLNLRINQRRKSITNRELLIAANEGQQQEVQLLIKDGADVNFIDCDGNTALHYAVSNDKLEVVKYLLQLPAVEITHENNANATPLDLARERNVKPIVDLIEEQIWRNASQTISTYYPRHSKDNTSWSTKTSEVFMEATFAGNYLVPLQVDDVSNIVKFKYFKDN
;
A
#
# COMPACT_ATOMS: atom_id res chain seq x y z
N MET A 1 -27.76 -0.30 32.01
CA MET A 1 -27.04 -0.68 30.78
C MET A 1 -28.04 -1.31 29.84
N SER A 2 -28.23 -0.77 28.63
CA SER A 2 -29.21 -1.28 27.67
C SER A 2 -28.73 -2.59 27.05
N SER A 3 -29.66 -3.47 26.66
CA SER A 3 -29.34 -4.69 25.89
C SER A 3 -28.61 -4.36 24.57
N LYS A 4 -28.83 -3.16 24.02
CA LYS A 4 -28.09 -2.63 22.86
C LYS A 4 -26.61 -2.34 23.18
N ASP A 5 -26.29 -1.82 24.37
CA ASP A 5 -24.92 -1.50 24.78
C ASP A 5 -24.09 -2.78 25.03
N LEU A 6 -24.74 -3.82 25.55
CA LEU A 6 -24.13 -5.14 25.75
C LEU A 6 -23.76 -5.80 24.40
N ASN A 7 -24.68 -5.79 23.43
CA ASN A 7 -24.41 -6.33 22.09
C ASN A 7 -23.31 -5.54 21.35
N LEU A 8 -23.30 -4.21 21.51
CA LEU A 8 -22.25 -3.37 20.92
C LEU A 8 -20.86 -3.74 21.49
N ARG A 9 -20.75 -3.91 22.81
CA ARG A 9 -19.51 -4.34 23.48
C ARG A 9 -19.05 -5.74 23.05
N ILE A 10 -19.99 -6.68 22.91
CA ILE A 10 -19.67 -8.05 22.45
C ILE A 10 -19.14 -8.01 21.01
N ASN A 11 -19.77 -7.22 20.14
CA ASN A 11 -19.35 -7.09 18.75
C ASN A 11 -17.96 -6.43 18.62
N GLN A 12 -17.71 -5.37 19.40
CA GLN A 12 -16.40 -4.72 19.45
C GLN A 12 -15.29 -5.67 19.93
N ARG A 13 -15.56 -6.48 20.96
CA ARG A 13 -14.60 -7.51 21.42
C ARG A 13 -14.33 -8.56 20.37
N ARG A 14 -15.37 -9.04 19.66
CA ARG A 14 -15.21 -9.99 18.56
C ARG A 14 -14.32 -9.43 17.47
N LYS A 15 -14.59 -8.21 16.99
CA LYS A 15 -13.74 -7.53 15.99
C LYS A 15 -12.28 -7.41 16.44
N SER A 16 -12.03 -7.06 17.71
CA SER A 16 -10.66 -6.99 18.23
C SER A 16 -9.93 -8.34 18.21
N ILE A 17 -10.64 -9.45 18.41
CA ILE A 17 -10.07 -10.79 18.35
C ILE A 17 -9.78 -11.16 16.89
N THR A 18 -10.75 -10.98 16.00
CA THR A 18 -10.62 -11.25 14.55
C THR A 18 -9.49 -10.46 13.91
N ASN A 19 -9.33 -9.19 14.31
CA ASN A 19 -8.23 -8.34 13.85
C ASN A 19 -6.86 -8.86 14.30
N ARG A 20 -6.76 -9.39 15.53
CA ARG A 20 -5.52 -9.99 16.03
C ARG A 20 -5.22 -11.31 15.34
N GLU A 21 -6.25 -12.13 15.07
CA GLU A 21 -6.14 -13.34 14.27
C GLU A 21 -5.61 -13.03 12.86
N LEU A 22 -6.02 -11.91 12.26
CA LEU A 22 -5.51 -11.49 10.95
C LEU A 22 -4.00 -11.25 10.96
N LEU A 23 -3.47 -10.61 12.01
CA LEU A 23 -2.02 -10.39 12.15
C LEU A 23 -1.26 -11.72 12.27
N ILE A 24 -1.79 -12.66 13.05
CA ILE A 24 -1.19 -13.99 13.23
C ILE A 24 -1.21 -14.77 11.90
N ALA A 25 -2.35 -14.80 11.21
CA ALA A 25 -2.48 -15.46 9.91
C ALA A 25 -1.51 -14.86 8.87
N ALA A 26 -1.34 -13.53 8.88
CA ALA A 26 -0.39 -12.85 8.00
C ALA A 26 1.08 -13.17 8.34
N ASN A 27 1.41 -13.25 9.64
CA ASN A 27 2.72 -13.65 10.14
C ASN A 27 3.08 -15.09 9.74
N GLU A 28 2.11 -16.01 9.85
CA GLU A 28 2.32 -17.42 9.52
C GLU A 28 2.26 -17.70 8.00
N GLY A 29 1.70 -16.79 7.21
CA GLY A 29 1.56 -16.94 5.77
C GLY A 29 0.31 -17.70 5.35
N GLN A 30 -0.71 -17.77 6.22
CA GLN A 30 -1.96 -18.49 5.98
C GLN A 30 -2.90 -17.68 5.08
N GLN A 31 -2.62 -17.64 3.77
CA GLN A 31 -3.38 -16.82 2.82
C GLN A 31 -4.90 -17.07 2.84
N GLN A 32 -5.34 -18.32 2.95
CA GLN A 32 -6.77 -18.65 2.99
C GLN A 32 -7.45 -18.11 4.26
N GLU A 33 -6.75 -18.14 5.38
CA GLU A 33 -7.25 -17.62 6.65
C GLU A 33 -7.33 -16.09 6.62
N VAL A 34 -6.28 -15.42 6.11
CA VAL A 34 -6.28 -13.96 5.86
C VAL A 34 -7.49 -13.55 5.01
N GLN A 35 -7.77 -14.27 3.92
CA GLN A 35 -8.93 -14.02 3.06
C GLN A 35 -10.27 -14.19 3.81
N LEU A 36 -10.39 -15.22 4.63
CA LEU A 36 -11.61 -15.50 5.38
C LEU A 36 -11.87 -14.42 6.43
N LEU A 37 -10.83 -14.04 7.18
CA LEU A 37 -10.92 -13.03 8.23
C LEU A 37 -11.30 -11.66 7.67
N ILE A 38 -10.72 -11.25 6.54
CA ILE A 38 -11.07 -9.99 5.88
C ILE A 38 -12.52 -10.03 5.38
N LYS A 39 -12.99 -11.18 4.85
CA LYS A 39 -14.41 -11.36 4.48
C LYS A 39 -15.35 -11.31 5.68
N ASP A 40 -14.90 -11.75 6.85
CA ASP A 40 -15.66 -11.67 8.11
C ASP A 40 -15.66 -10.26 8.73
N GLY A 41 -15.02 -9.29 8.06
CA GLY A 41 -14.99 -7.89 8.46
C GLY A 41 -13.85 -7.53 9.39
N ALA A 42 -12.76 -8.32 9.38
CA ALA A 42 -11.48 -7.88 9.95
C ALA A 42 -11.02 -6.59 9.29
N ASP A 43 -10.46 -5.70 10.09
CA ASP A 43 -9.83 -4.48 9.62
C ASP A 43 -8.43 -4.80 9.09
N VAL A 44 -8.24 -4.66 7.78
CA VAL A 44 -6.97 -4.94 7.10
C VAL A 44 -5.83 -4.02 7.58
N ASN A 45 -6.17 -2.83 8.05
CA ASN A 45 -5.21 -1.84 8.55
C ASN A 45 -5.14 -1.83 10.08
N PHE A 46 -5.67 -2.87 10.73
CA PHE A 46 -5.52 -3.00 12.16
C PHE A 46 -4.04 -3.02 12.55
N ILE A 47 -3.74 -2.30 13.64
CA ILE A 47 -2.42 -2.21 14.22
C ILE A 47 -2.41 -2.88 15.60
N ASP A 48 -1.31 -3.55 15.91
CA ASP A 48 -1.06 -4.05 17.27
C ASP A 48 -0.40 -3.00 18.17
N CYS A 49 0.05 -3.43 19.35
CA CYS A 49 0.76 -2.59 20.30
C CYS A 49 2.10 -2.06 19.79
N ASP A 50 2.69 -2.69 18.78
CA ASP A 50 3.95 -2.31 18.16
C ASP A 50 3.74 -1.42 16.92
N GLY A 51 2.48 -1.09 16.60
CA GLY A 51 2.12 -0.34 15.40
C GLY A 51 2.20 -1.17 14.12
N ASN A 52 2.35 -2.49 14.23
CA ASN A 52 2.48 -3.35 13.05
C ASN A 52 1.10 -3.70 12.48
N THR A 53 0.97 -3.55 11.17
CA THR A 53 -0.17 -4.04 10.39
C THR A 53 0.04 -5.48 9.90
N ALA A 54 -1.01 -6.10 9.34
CA ALA A 54 -0.89 -7.41 8.70
C ALA A 54 0.20 -7.41 7.59
N LEU A 55 0.36 -6.30 6.88
CA LEU A 55 1.38 -6.15 5.85
C LEU A 55 2.80 -6.13 6.42
N HIS A 56 3.03 -5.49 7.57
CA HIS A 56 4.34 -5.53 8.26
C HIS A 56 4.75 -6.97 8.58
N TYR A 57 3.84 -7.76 9.15
CA TYR A 57 4.11 -9.16 9.49
C TYR A 57 4.32 -10.04 8.26
N ALA A 58 3.49 -9.88 7.23
CA ALA A 58 3.62 -10.64 5.99
C ALA A 58 4.97 -10.36 5.30
N VAL A 59 5.41 -9.10 5.27
CA VAL A 59 6.71 -8.72 4.71
C VAL A 59 7.86 -9.22 5.58
N SER A 60 7.79 -8.98 6.90
CA SER A 60 8.84 -9.38 7.84
C SER A 60 9.08 -10.90 7.84
N ASN A 61 8.07 -11.70 7.49
CA ASN A 61 8.22 -13.16 7.42
C ASN A 61 8.29 -13.73 6.00
N ASP A 62 8.50 -12.86 4.99
CA ASP A 62 8.62 -13.24 3.58
C ASP A 62 7.43 -14.07 3.07
N LYS A 63 6.22 -13.65 3.44
CA LYS A 63 4.97 -14.30 3.05
C LYS A 63 4.45 -13.73 1.74
N LEU A 64 5.17 -14.00 0.66
CA LEU A 64 4.90 -13.43 -0.68
C LEU A 64 3.43 -13.51 -1.11
N GLU A 65 2.77 -14.65 -0.92
CA GLU A 65 1.37 -14.84 -1.36
C GLU A 65 0.37 -14.03 -0.51
N VAL A 66 0.66 -13.85 0.79
CA VAL A 66 -0.12 -12.96 1.65
C VAL A 66 0.10 -11.50 1.24
N VAL A 67 1.36 -11.10 1.00
CA VAL A 67 1.69 -9.74 0.55
C VAL A 67 0.98 -9.41 -0.76
N LYS A 68 1.05 -10.30 -1.77
CA LYS A 68 0.34 -10.11 -3.04
C LYS A 68 -1.16 -9.93 -2.83
N TYR A 69 -1.76 -10.76 -1.97
CA TYR A 69 -3.19 -10.66 -1.69
C TYR A 69 -3.54 -9.35 -0.99
N LEU A 70 -2.80 -8.97 0.05
CA LEU A 70 -3.04 -7.72 0.78
C LEU A 70 -2.90 -6.50 -0.15
N LEU A 71 -1.87 -6.48 -0.99
CA LEU A 71 -1.63 -5.40 -1.96
C LEU A 71 -2.69 -5.28 -3.07
N GLN A 72 -3.49 -6.32 -3.32
CA GLN A 72 -4.62 -6.26 -4.24
C GLN A 72 -5.86 -5.59 -3.61
N LEU A 73 -5.87 -5.41 -2.28
CA LEU A 73 -7.00 -4.81 -1.59
C LEU A 73 -6.92 -3.28 -1.72
N PRO A 74 -7.97 -2.60 -2.20
CA PRO A 74 -7.94 -1.16 -2.40
C PRO A 74 -7.88 -0.36 -1.09
N ALA A 75 -8.25 -0.97 0.03
CA ALA A 75 -8.28 -0.33 1.34
C ALA A 75 -6.97 -0.50 2.13
N VAL A 76 -5.99 -1.26 1.62
CA VAL A 76 -4.76 -1.52 2.37
C VAL A 76 -3.88 -0.28 2.44
N GLU A 77 -3.41 0.06 3.63
CA GLU A 77 -2.41 1.10 3.82
C GLU A 77 -1.00 0.49 3.68
N ILE A 78 -0.29 0.91 2.64
CA ILE A 78 1.05 0.39 2.30
C ILE A 78 2.18 1.25 2.86
N THR A 79 1.87 2.47 3.31
CA THR A 79 2.85 3.46 3.79
C THR A 79 2.82 3.66 5.31
N HIS A 80 2.00 2.90 6.04
CA HIS A 80 1.93 3.01 7.49
C HIS A 80 3.28 2.72 8.14
N GLU A 81 3.70 3.56 9.08
CA GLU A 81 4.90 3.36 9.88
C GLU A 81 4.53 2.69 11.20
N ASN A 82 5.28 1.65 11.59
CA ASN A 82 5.16 1.07 12.91
C ASN A 82 5.86 1.94 13.99
N ASN A 83 5.85 1.50 15.25
CA ASN A 83 6.47 2.25 16.36
C ASN A 83 8.00 2.40 16.24
N ALA A 84 8.65 1.68 15.33
CA ALA A 84 10.06 1.84 15.00
C ALA A 84 10.29 2.82 13.84
N ASN A 85 9.25 3.52 13.37
CA ASN A 85 9.23 4.36 12.16
C ASN A 85 9.62 3.59 10.89
N ALA A 86 9.36 2.28 10.85
CA ALA A 86 9.62 1.45 9.69
C ALA A 86 8.33 1.23 8.92
N THR A 87 8.35 1.46 7.61
CA THR A 87 7.26 1.06 6.71
C THR A 87 7.39 -0.41 6.30
N PRO A 88 6.35 -1.05 5.74
CA PRO A 88 6.48 -2.38 5.16
C PRO A 88 7.56 -2.45 4.08
N LEU A 89 7.77 -1.37 3.31
CA LEU A 89 8.83 -1.33 2.30
C LEU A 89 10.23 -1.31 2.93
N ASP A 90 10.42 -0.59 4.03
CA ASP A 90 11.70 -0.54 4.75
C ASP A 90 12.05 -1.93 5.30
N LEU A 91 11.09 -2.62 5.90
CA LEU A 91 11.27 -4.00 6.36
C LEU A 91 11.64 -4.96 5.20
N ALA A 92 11.02 -4.80 4.02
CA ALA A 92 11.36 -5.61 2.86
C ALA A 92 12.80 -5.39 2.39
N ARG A 93 13.27 -4.14 2.44
CA ARG A 93 14.64 -3.73 2.07
C ARG A 93 15.67 -4.24 3.07
N GLU A 94 15.42 -4.09 4.36
CA GLU A 94 16.30 -4.59 5.43
C GLU A 94 16.51 -6.10 5.34
N ARG A 95 15.45 -6.84 4.99
CA ARG A 95 15.51 -8.29 4.81
C ARG A 95 16.05 -8.73 3.45
N ASN A 96 16.32 -7.78 2.55
CA ASN A 96 16.78 -8.03 1.18
C ASN A 96 15.84 -8.94 0.38
N VAL A 97 14.52 -8.83 0.60
CA VAL A 97 13.52 -9.63 -0.10
C VAL A 97 13.11 -8.92 -1.39
N LYS A 98 13.97 -9.03 -2.40
CA LYS A 98 13.81 -8.34 -3.68
C LYS A 98 12.42 -8.50 -4.34
N PRO A 99 11.80 -9.70 -4.39
CA PRO A 99 10.48 -9.84 -5.00
C PRO A 99 9.39 -9.03 -4.29
N ILE A 100 9.46 -8.91 -2.97
CA ILE A 100 8.49 -8.13 -2.18
C ILE A 100 8.72 -6.63 -2.37
N VAL A 101 9.98 -6.19 -2.40
CA VAL A 101 10.34 -4.79 -2.69
C VAL A 101 9.78 -4.37 -4.05
N ASP A 102 10.08 -5.14 -5.10
CA ASP A 102 9.64 -4.84 -6.46
C ASP A 102 8.09 -4.77 -6.54
N LEU A 103 7.38 -5.65 -5.83
CA LEU A 103 5.90 -5.65 -5.76
C LEU A 103 5.31 -4.43 -5.05
N ILE A 104 5.86 -4.06 -3.89
CA ILE A 104 5.37 -2.90 -3.12
C ILE A 104 5.63 -1.62 -3.89
N GLU A 105 6.83 -1.46 -4.47
CA GLU A 105 7.16 -0.31 -5.31
C GLU A 105 6.24 -0.20 -6.53
N GLU A 106 5.95 -1.33 -7.20
CA GLU A 106 5.00 -1.34 -8.32
C GLU A 106 3.61 -0.85 -7.90
N GLN A 107 3.11 -1.23 -6.73
CA GLN A 107 1.80 -0.81 -6.24
C GLN A 107 1.74 0.65 -5.82
N ILE A 108 2.81 1.17 -5.20
CA ILE A 108 2.93 2.61 -4.90
C ILE A 108 2.81 3.41 -6.21
N TRP A 109 3.49 2.98 -7.28
CA TRP A 109 3.42 3.66 -8.58
C TRP A 109 2.07 3.52 -9.28
N ARG A 110 1.39 2.38 -9.15
CA ARG A 110 0.03 2.21 -9.66
C ARG A 110 -0.95 3.17 -8.96
N ASN A 111 -0.86 3.29 -7.63
CA ASN A 111 -1.71 4.20 -6.85
C ASN A 111 -1.42 5.68 -7.17
N ALA A 112 -0.15 6.06 -7.30
CA ALA A 112 0.26 7.40 -7.69
C ALA A 112 -0.21 7.76 -9.12
N SER A 113 -0.03 6.84 -10.08
CA SER A 113 -0.45 7.04 -11.48
C SER A 113 -1.96 7.16 -11.61
N GLN A 114 -2.72 6.34 -10.86
CA GLN A 114 -4.17 6.44 -10.81
C GLN A 114 -4.62 7.78 -10.24
N THR A 115 -3.94 8.28 -9.21
CA THR A 115 -4.22 9.58 -8.59
C THR A 115 -3.94 10.74 -9.55
N ILE A 116 -2.83 10.70 -10.30
CA ILE A 116 -2.50 11.72 -11.31
C ILE A 116 -3.55 11.72 -12.43
N SER A 117 -3.99 10.54 -12.88
CA SER A 117 -5.02 10.39 -13.91
C SER A 117 -6.39 10.90 -13.48
N THR A 118 -6.80 10.63 -12.22
CA THR A 118 -8.08 11.10 -11.68
C THR A 118 -8.07 12.58 -11.31
N TYR A 119 -6.92 13.11 -10.85
CA TYR A 119 -6.77 14.52 -10.49
C TYR A 119 -6.64 15.46 -11.70
N TYR A 120 -6.18 14.93 -12.85
CA TYR A 120 -6.10 15.68 -14.11
C TYR A 120 -6.98 15.08 -15.22
N PRO A 121 -8.31 15.23 -15.15
CA PRO A 121 -9.19 14.86 -16.25
C PRO A 121 -9.01 15.87 -17.40
N ARG A 122 -8.17 15.52 -18.37
CA ARG A 122 -8.20 15.97 -19.78
C ARG A 122 -8.73 17.40 -20.03
N HIS A 123 -8.12 18.41 -19.42
CA HIS A 123 -8.36 19.81 -19.79
C HIS A 123 -7.06 20.48 -20.20
N SER A 124 -6.60 20.16 -21.41
CA SER A 124 -5.84 21.07 -22.25
C SER A 124 -5.75 20.48 -23.64
N LYS A 125 -6.32 21.14 -24.66
CA LYS A 125 -6.03 20.83 -26.07
C LYS A 125 -4.65 21.33 -26.49
N ASP A 126 -3.92 21.96 -25.58
CA ASP A 126 -2.64 22.57 -25.84
C ASP A 126 -1.56 21.80 -25.05
N ASN A 127 -0.80 20.98 -25.78
CA ASN A 127 0.25 20.07 -25.29
C ASN A 127 1.48 20.80 -24.71
N THR A 128 1.37 22.07 -24.35
CA THR A 128 2.50 22.97 -24.04
C THR A 128 2.50 23.49 -22.60
N SER A 129 1.47 23.19 -21.79
CA SER A 129 1.40 23.58 -20.37
C SER A 129 1.65 22.44 -19.37
N TRP A 130 1.89 21.22 -19.86
CA TRP A 130 2.17 20.04 -19.02
C TRP A 130 3.51 20.15 -18.29
N SER A 131 4.53 20.77 -18.88
CA SER A 131 5.92 20.67 -18.40
C SER A 131 6.24 21.48 -17.15
N THR A 132 5.60 22.64 -16.94
CA THR A 132 5.94 23.55 -15.84
C THR A 132 5.18 23.30 -14.55
N LYS A 133 4.01 22.65 -14.63
CA LYS A 133 3.18 22.36 -13.44
C LYS A 133 3.33 20.92 -12.94
N THR A 134 3.70 20.00 -13.83
CA THR A 134 4.09 18.65 -13.40
C THR A 134 5.38 18.71 -12.59
N SER A 135 6.36 19.54 -12.97
CA SER A 135 7.66 19.66 -12.31
C SER A 135 7.61 20.04 -10.83
N GLU A 136 6.63 20.83 -10.37
CA GLU A 136 6.55 21.21 -8.94
C GLU A 136 6.12 20.04 -8.05
N VAL A 137 5.10 19.27 -8.47
CA VAL A 137 4.63 18.09 -7.72
C VAL A 137 5.58 16.90 -7.91
N PHE A 138 6.23 16.81 -9.08
CA PHE A 138 7.27 15.81 -9.34
C PHE A 138 8.52 16.02 -8.47
N MET A 139 8.81 17.26 -8.07
CA MET A 139 9.95 17.60 -7.22
C MET A 139 9.76 17.27 -5.72
N GLU A 140 8.52 17.16 -5.23
CA GLU A 140 8.29 16.68 -3.84
C GLU A 140 8.43 15.17 -3.72
N ALA A 141 8.08 14.41 -4.76
CA ALA A 141 8.22 12.95 -4.78
C ALA A 141 9.68 12.45 -4.88
N THR A 142 10.64 13.33 -5.15
CA THR A 142 12.05 13.03 -5.43
C THR A 142 12.99 13.22 -4.23
N PHE A 143 12.48 13.43 -3.02
CA PHE A 143 13.31 13.72 -1.84
C PHE A 143 14.11 12.52 -1.28
N ALA A 144 14.10 11.35 -1.94
CA ALA A 144 14.82 10.13 -1.52
C ALA A 144 15.91 9.64 -2.51
N GLY A 145 16.35 10.47 -3.46
CA GLY A 145 17.43 10.10 -4.39
C GLY A 145 17.03 9.12 -5.51
N ASN A 146 15.73 9.00 -5.79
CA ASN A 146 15.19 8.21 -6.90
C ASN A 146 14.42 9.15 -7.84
N TYR A 147 14.78 9.18 -9.13
CA TYR A 147 14.13 10.04 -10.12
C TYR A 147 13.30 9.20 -11.09
N LEU A 148 12.07 9.64 -11.30
CA LEU A 148 11.24 9.14 -12.39
C LEU A 148 11.42 10.06 -13.59
N VAL A 149 11.62 9.49 -14.78
CA VAL A 149 11.53 10.27 -16.02
C VAL A 149 10.29 9.79 -16.76
N PRO A 150 9.32 10.66 -17.08
CA PRO A 150 8.22 10.26 -17.93
C PRO A 150 8.78 9.86 -19.31
N LEU A 151 8.61 8.59 -19.67
CA LEU A 151 8.76 8.14 -21.05
C LEU A 151 7.44 8.45 -21.77
N GLN A 152 7.61 9.01 -22.96
CA GLN A 152 6.61 9.39 -23.95
C GLN A 152 5.21 8.79 -23.74
N VAL A 153 4.21 9.68 -23.70
CA VAL A 153 2.79 9.33 -23.69
C VAL A 153 2.52 8.48 -24.92
N ASP A 154 2.08 7.25 -24.69
CA ASP A 154 1.62 6.37 -25.75
C ASP A 154 0.19 6.83 -26.09
N ASP A 155 0.05 7.64 -27.14
CA ASP A 155 -1.19 8.32 -27.56
C ASP A 155 -2.39 7.38 -27.69
N VAL A 156 -2.13 6.07 -27.83
CA VAL A 156 -3.15 5.03 -27.99
C VAL A 156 -3.65 4.48 -26.65
N SER A 157 -2.81 4.46 -25.60
CA SER A 157 -3.12 3.77 -24.34
C SER A 157 -3.43 4.71 -23.17
N ASN A 158 -3.16 6.02 -23.29
CA ASN A 158 -3.29 7.00 -22.18
C ASN A 158 -2.53 6.59 -20.90
N ILE A 159 -1.55 5.69 -21.01
CA ILE A 159 -0.68 5.28 -19.91
C ILE A 159 0.61 6.07 -20.04
N VAL A 160 0.91 6.90 -19.03
CA VAL A 160 2.24 7.50 -18.90
C VAL A 160 3.18 6.40 -18.43
N LYS A 161 4.09 5.96 -19.31
CA LYS A 161 5.14 5.01 -18.94
C LYS A 161 6.22 5.79 -18.20
N PHE A 162 6.56 5.44 -16.97
CA PHE A 162 7.68 6.05 -16.28
C PHE A 162 8.91 5.14 -16.38
N LYS A 163 10.10 5.73 -16.60
CA LYS A 163 11.37 5.02 -16.47
C LYS A 163 12.00 5.38 -15.13
N TYR A 164 12.35 4.35 -14.39
CA TYR A 164 13.08 4.45 -13.14
C TYR A 164 14.56 4.78 -13.41
N PHE A 165 15.09 5.79 -12.73
CA PHE A 165 16.51 6.07 -12.65
C PHE A 165 16.92 6.12 -11.17
N LYS A 166 17.94 5.32 -10.85
CA LYS A 166 18.65 5.39 -9.57
C LYS A 166 19.95 6.14 -9.83
N ASP A 167 20.21 7.21 -9.08
CA ASP A 167 21.53 7.83 -9.10
C ASP A 167 22.52 6.84 -8.44
N ASN A 168 23.60 6.55 -9.15
CA ASN A 168 24.73 5.74 -8.66
C ASN A 168 25.58 6.54 -7.68
#